data_AF-E4UND1-F1
#
_entry.id   AF-E4UND1-F1
#
_cell.length_a   1.000
_cell.length_b   1.000
_cell.length_c   1.000
_cell.angle_alpha   90.00
_cell.angle_beta   90.00
_cell.angle_gamma   90.00
#
_symmetry.space_group_name_H-M   'P 1'
#
loop_
_entity.id
_entity.type
_entity.pdbx_description
1 polymer ?
#
loop_
_entity_poly.entity_id
_entity_poly.type
_entity_poly.pdbx_seq_one_letter_code
_entity_poly.pdbx_strand_id
1 'polypeptide(L)'
;MAPATAAFLFALLAPSVYASPIVARGKEYDYKSSCVNYKHAKNIPGVFQEAGPFRGKTDPYCDKMRAAVIDKGEGEFYEVPGDTFFKYGDEGYARPTIQRNVKDSLGIKTRLTLTDRGRDLIKDAENPEAAFDELCRPAFIQFGTKGKGCTQELDYSKSQRENGGDFTTTVVNNGDLKIFDGKEEMGTLFVINEWPGIKN
;
A
#
# COMPACT_ATOMS: atom_id res chain seq x y z
N MET A 1 -49.97 23.44 18.67
CA MET A 1 -49.57 22.74 17.44
C MET A 1 -48.56 23.61 16.70
N ALA A 2 -47.30 23.20 16.70
CA ALA A 2 -46.22 23.74 15.87
C ALA A 2 -45.25 22.57 15.60
N PRO A 3 -44.79 22.34 14.36
CA PRO A 3 -44.04 21.15 14.02
C PRO A 3 -42.56 21.31 14.42
N ALA A 4 -42.00 20.25 15.00
CA ALA A 4 -40.58 20.12 15.25
C ALA A 4 -39.84 19.91 13.92
N THR A 5 -39.01 20.87 13.52
CA THR A 5 -38.03 20.72 12.45
C THR A 5 -36.89 19.82 12.92
N ALA A 6 -36.92 18.56 12.49
CA ALA A 6 -35.80 17.64 12.63
C ALA A 6 -34.73 18.00 11.57
N ALA A 7 -33.59 18.52 12.03
CA ALA A 7 -32.42 18.70 11.20
C ALA A 7 -31.82 17.32 10.88
N PHE A 8 -31.92 16.91 9.61
CA PHE A 8 -31.19 15.76 9.07
C PHE A 8 -29.71 16.11 9.01
N LEU A 9 -28.95 15.70 10.02
CA LEU A 9 -27.49 15.61 9.96
C LEU A 9 -27.13 14.43 9.06
N PHE A 10 -26.89 14.73 7.77
CA PHE A 10 -26.13 13.84 6.89
C PHE A 10 -24.70 13.77 7.42
N ALA A 11 -24.42 12.77 8.26
CA ALA A 11 -23.05 12.38 8.56
C ALA A 11 -22.41 11.86 7.27
N LEU A 12 -21.52 12.67 6.68
CA LEU A 12 -20.53 12.23 5.70
C LEU A 12 -19.57 11.24 6.40
N LEU A 13 -20.01 9.99 6.52
CA LEU A 13 -19.09 8.87 6.76
C LEU A 13 -18.31 8.70 5.47
N ALA A 14 -17.08 9.23 5.43
CA ALA A 14 -16.09 8.74 4.48
C ALA A 14 -16.09 7.20 4.58
N PRO A 15 -16.15 6.46 3.46
CA PRO A 15 -16.05 5.01 3.53
C PRO A 15 -14.69 4.69 4.15
N SER A 16 -14.70 4.34 5.43
CA SER A 16 -13.63 3.54 5.99
C SER A 16 -13.61 2.31 5.11
N VAL A 17 -12.62 2.22 4.22
CA VAL A 17 -12.36 1.01 3.45
C VAL A 17 -12.00 -0.03 4.50
N TYR A 18 -13.03 -0.71 5.02
CA TYR A 18 -12.87 -1.82 5.92
C TYR A 18 -12.05 -2.85 5.16
N ALA A 19 -10.94 -3.26 5.76
CA ALA A 19 -10.13 -4.39 5.36
C ALA A 19 -11.05 -5.55 4.93
N SER A 20 -11.22 -5.76 3.62
CA SER A 20 -11.99 -6.89 3.10
C SER A 20 -11.15 -8.16 3.24
N PRO A 21 -11.74 -9.33 3.49
CA PRO A 21 -10.95 -10.57 3.57
C PRO A 21 -10.17 -10.83 2.28
N ILE A 22 -9.03 -11.53 2.38
CA ILE A 22 -8.36 -12.07 1.20
C ILE A 22 -9.18 -13.26 0.74
N VAL A 23 -9.91 -13.12 -0.37
CA VAL A 23 -10.76 -14.18 -0.91
C VAL A 23 -10.22 -14.60 -2.27
N ALA A 24 -9.85 -15.86 -2.39
CA ALA A 24 -9.47 -16.47 -3.65
C ALA A 24 -10.19 -17.81 -3.84
N ARG A 25 -10.67 -18.06 -5.05
CA ARG A 25 -11.47 -19.24 -5.42
C ARG A 25 -12.67 -19.48 -4.50
N GLY A 26 -13.31 -18.39 -4.05
CA GLY A 26 -14.46 -18.44 -3.15
C GLY A 26 -14.13 -18.84 -1.70
N LYS A 27 -12.84 -18.93 -1.33
CA LYS A 27 -12.39 -19.21 0.03
C LYS A 27 -11.71 -17.98 0.63
N GLU A 28 -12.00 -17.71 1.90
CA GLU A 28 -11.34 -16.68 2.70
C GLU A 28 -10.04 -17.20 3.32
N TYR A 29 -9.01 -16.36 3.30
CA TYR A 29 -7.68 -16.63 3.82
C TYR A 29 -7.31 -15.63 4.91
N ASP A 30 -6.68 -16.15 5.97
CA ASP A 30 -6.12 -15.33 7.03
C ASP A 30 -4.86 -14.62 6.54
N TYR A 31 -4.52 -13.50 7.17
CA TYR A 31 -3.29 -12.79 6.88
C TYR A 31 -2.68 -12.13 8.12
N LYS A 32 -1.37 -11.91 8.06
CA LYS A 32 -0.62 -11.21 9.11
C LYS A 32 0.43 -10.30 8.49
N SER A 33 0.40 -9.03 8.91
CA SER A 33 1.39 -8.05 8.49
C SER A 33 2.48 -7.86 9.54
N SER A 34 3.71 -7.60 9.09
CA SER A 34 4.86 -7.24 9.89
C SER A 34 5.48 -5.98 9.29
N CYS A 35 5.47 -4.87 10.05
CA CYS A 35 5.73 -3.55 9.50
C CYS A 35 6.86 -2.82 10.24
N VAL A 36 7.66 -2.08 9.49
CA VAL A 36 8.65 -1.14 10.04
C VAL A 36 7.96 0.20 10.29
N ASN A 37 7.78 0.56 11.56
CA ASN A 37 7.17 1.83 11.93
C ASN A 37 8.21 2.94 12.05
N TYR A 38 7.90 4.10 11.48
CA TYR A 38 8.70 5.31 11.65
C TYR A 38 8.45 5.89 13.04
N LYS A 39 9.42 5.73 13.95
CA LYS A 39 9.23 6.15 15.37
C LYS A 39 9.16 7.67 15.58
N HIS A 40 9.77 8.48 14.70
CA HIS A 40 9.88 9.93 14.87
C HIS A 40 9.90 10.67 13.53
N ALA A 41 9.47 11.94 13.53
CA ALA A 41 9.42 12.80 12.34
C ALA A 41 10.76 12.94 11.59
N LYS A 42 11.88 12.88 12.31
CA LYS A 42 13.24 12.92 11.72
C LYS A 42 13.58 11.70 10.86
N ASN A 43 12.84 10.60 11.02
CA ASN A 43 13.02 9.36 10.29
C ASN A 43 11.95 9.19 9.20
N ILE A 44 11.06 10.17 9.02
CA ILE A 44 10.11 10.18 7.92
C ILE A 44 10.93 10.50 6.65
N PRO A 45 11.02 9.57 5.69
CA PRO A 45 11.61 9.89 4.40
C PRO A 45 10.67 10.88 3.71
N GLY A 46 11.21 11.97 3.15
CA GLY A 46 10.30 12.95 2.57
C GLY A 46 9.70 12.54 1.20
N VAL A 47 10.17 11.46 0.54
CA VAL A 47 9.31 10.69 -0.36
C VAL A 47 8.76 9.60 0.53
N PHE A 48 7.47 9.42 0.44
CA PHE A 48 6.80 8.24 0.89
C PHE A 48 5.70 7.91 -0.11
N GLN A 49 5.21 6.68 -0.07
CA GLN A 49 4.04 6.31 -0.84
C GLN A 49 2.79 6.50 0.02
N GLU A 50 1.85 7.32 -0.44
CA GLU A 50 0.54 7.42 0.21
C GLU A 50 -0.26 6.13 0.02
N ALA A 51 -1.00 5.74 1.06
CA ALA A 51 -1.77 4.51 1.11
C ALA A 51 -2.92 4.47 0.08
N GLY A 52 -3.56 5.62 -0.20
CA GLY A 52 -4.61 5.72 -1.21
C GLY A 52 -4.12 5.36 -2.62
N PRO A 53 -3.16 6.12 -3.17
CA PRO A 53 -2.57 5.84 -4.47
C PRO A 53 -1.90 4.46 -4.55
N PHE A 54 -1.29 3.97 -3.47
CA PHE A 54 -0.75 2.60 -3.42
C PHE A 54 -1.82 1.55 -3.70
N ARG A 55 -2.97 1.62 -3.02
CA ARG A 55 -4.10 0.70 -3.26
C ARG A 55 -4.66 0.86 -4.67
N GLY A 56 -4.62 2.06 -5.23
CA GLY A 56 -5.01 2.33 -6.62
C GLY A 56 -4.11 1.69 -7.69
N LYS A 57 -2.86 1.35 -7.35
CA LYS A 57 -1.88 0.72 -8.26
C LYS A 57 -1.80 -0.80 -8.15
N THR A 58 -2.74 -1.41 -7.43
CA THR A 58 -2.78 -2.85 -7.21
C THR A 58 -2.75 -3.65 -8.51
N ASP A 59 -3.57 -3.29 -9.50
CA ASP A 59 -3.63 -3.98 -10.80
C ASP A 59 -2.28 -3.93 -11.53
N PRO A 60 -1.63 -2.76 -11.72
CA PRO A 60 -0.27 -2.68 -12.25
C PRO A 60 0.75 -3.56 -11.53
N TYR A 61 0.72 -3.62 -10.19
CA TYR A 61 1.65 -4.46 -9.43
C TYR A 61 1.43 -5.95 -9.72
N CYS A 62 0.17 -6.39 -9.69
CA CYS A 62 -0.18 -7.79 -9.94
C CYS A 62 0.11 -8.19 -11.39
N ASP A 63 -0.28 -7.38 -12.38
CA ASP A 63 -0.02 -7.63 -13.80
C ASP A 63 1.46 -7.87 -14.09
N LYS A 64 2.35 -7.07 -13.48
CA LYS A 64 3.79 -7.15 -13.71
C LYS A 64 4.43 -8.39 -13.08
N MET A 65 3.88 -8.91 -11.99
CA MET A 65 4.38 -10.09 -11.31
C MET A 65 3.72 -11.39 -11.79
N ARG A 66 2.52 -11.33 -12.40
CA ARG A 66 1.66 -12.48 -12.73
C ARG A 66 2.41 -13.64 -13.36
N ALA A 67 3.05 -13.40 -14.51
CA ALA A 67 3.71 -14.47 -15.27
C ALA A 67 4.79 -15.17 -14.45
N ALA A 68 5.61 -14.41 -13.72
CA ALA A 68 6.68 -14.96 -12.90
C ALA A 68 6.14 -15.74 -11.69
N VAL A 69 5.11 -15.22 -11.02
CA VAL A 69 4.50 -15.90 -9.87
C VAL A 69 3.81 -17.20 -10.29
N ILE A 70 3.10 -17.22 -11.42
CA ILE A 70 2.43 -18.44 -11.92
C ILE A 70 3.47 -19.51 -12.32
N ASP A 71 4.53 -19.10 -13.03
CA ASP A 71 5.56 -20.02 -13.53
C ASP A 71 6.46 -20.55 -12.39
N LYS A 72 6.99 -19.65 -11.57
CA LYS A 72 8.08 -19.93 -10.62
C LYS A 72 7.65 -19.91 -9.15
N GLY A 73 6.45 -19.44 -8.86
CA GLY A 73 6.00 -19.18 -7.49
C GLY A 73 6.51 -17.85 -6.92
N GLU A 74 7.28 -17.07 -7.67
CA GLU A 74 7.74 -15.75 -7.22
C GLU A 74 7.84 -14.74 -8.35
N GLY A 75 7.54 -13.48 -8.03
CA GLY A 75 7.69 -12.36 -8.94
C GLY A 75 8.01 -11.10 -8.17
N GLU A 76 8.79 -10.21 -8.79
CA GLU A 76 9.13 -8.91 -8.25
C GLU A 76 8.83 -7.81 -9.26
N PHE A 77 8.48 -6.65 -8.75
CA PHE A 77 8.33 -5.44 -9.54
C PHE A 77 8.95 -4.27 -8.79
N TYR A 78 9.62 -3.42 -9.54
CA TYR A 78 10.22 -2.20 -9.02
C TYR A 78 9.57 -1.02 -9.75
N GLU A 79 8.97 -0.12 -8.97
CA GLU A 79 8.44 1.14 -9.47
C GLU A 79 9.14 2.30 -8.78
N VAL A 80 9.53 3.31 -9.55
CA VAL A 80 9.77 4.64 -8.99
C VAL A 80 8.42 5.35 -8.89
N PRO A 81 7.87 5.61 -7.70
CA PRO A 81 6.59 6.27 -7.56
C PRO A 81 6.61 7.63 -8.26
N GLY A 82 5.57 7.88 -9.05
CA GLY A 82 5.27 9.23 -9.54
C GLY A 82 4.84 10.20 -8.43
N ASP A 83 4.61 9.72 -7.21
CA ASP A 83 4.06 10.52 -6.11
C ASP A 83 5.15 11.08 -5.19
N THR A 84 5.57 12.30 -5.56
CA THR A 84 5.86 13.50 -4.74
C THR A 84 6.85 13.44 -3.56
N PHE A 85 7.99 14.10 -3.74
CA PHE A 85 8.63 14.93 -2.71
C PHE A 85 8.16 16.39 -2.82
N PHE A 86 8.11 17.07 -1.68
CA PHE A 86 7.95 18.51 -1.56
C PHE A 86 9.20 19.25 -2.06
N LYS A 87 9.07 20.08 -3.10
CA LYS A 87 10.08 21.09 -3.43
C LYS A 87 9.69 22.39 -2.73
N TYR A 88 10.48 22.81 -1.74
CA TYR A 88 10.38 24.16 -1.16
C TYR A 88 10.85 25.16 -2.21
N GLY A 89 9.95 26.02 -2.69
CA GLY A 89 10.34 27.22 -3.43
C GLY A 89 10.68 28.37 -2.48
N ASP A 90 11.33 29.43 -2.98
CA ASP A 90 11.82 30.59 -2.21
C ASP A 90 10.71 31.36 -1.43
N GLU A 91 9.45 30.97 -1.58
CA GLU A 91 8.26 31.53 -0.90
C GLU A 91 7.47 30.48 -0.07
N GLY A 92 8.06 29.33 0.29
CA GLY A 92 7.47 28.39 1.28
C GLY A 92 6.26 27.57 0.81
N TYR A 93 5.97 27.54 -0.49
CA TYR A 93 4.91 26.70 -1.05
C TYR A 93 5.35 25.26 -1.31
N ALA A 94 4.40 24.35 -1.05
CA ALA A 94 4.41 22.96 -1.45
C ALA A 94 3.52 22.82 -2.69
N ARG A 95 4.09 22.73 -3.89
CA ARG A 95 3.34 22.33 -5.10
C ARG A 95 3.95 21.04 -5.64
N PRO A 96 3.16 19.99 -5.90
CA PRO A 96 3.67 18.70 -6.33
C PRO A 96 4.42 18.85 -7.66
N THR A 97 5.73 18.59 -7.67
CA THR A 97 6.53 18.63 -8.91
C THR A 97 7.45 17.42 -8.98
N ILE A 98 7.20 16.56 -9.96
CA ILE A 98 8.00 15.37 -10.25
C ILE A 98 9.25 15.82 -11.03
N GLN A 99 10.46 15.57 -10.51
CA GLN A 99 11.61 15.46 -11.41
C GLN A 99 11.62 14.04 -11.98
N ARG A 100 11.16 13.91 -13.23
CA ARG A 100 11.39 12.68 -14.00
C ARG A 100 12.90 12.50 -14.15
N ASN A 101 13.42 11.29 -13.99
CA ASN A 101 14.83 10.90 -14.21
C ASN A 101 15.85 11.25 -13.11
N VAL A 102 15.46 11.29 -11.82
CA VAL A 102 16.44 11.39 -10.72
C VAL A 102 16.90 9.98 -10.32
N LYS A 103 18.21 9.72 -10.39
CA LYS A 103 18.84 8.43 -10.07
C LYS A 103 18.60 7.97 -8.62
N ASP A 104 18.27 8.91 -7.72
CA ASP A 104 18.10 8.72 -6.28
C ASP A 104 16.64 8.87 -5.82
N SER A 105 15.65 8.76 -6.72
CA SER A 105 14.24 8.74 -6.33
C SER A 105 13.91 7.49 -5.50
N LEU A 106 13.08 7.63 -4.45
CA LEU A 106 12.52 6.47 -3.74
C LEU A 106 11.92 5.50 -4.77
N GLY A 107 12.27 4.23 -4.66
CA GLY A 107 11.64 3.13 -5.37
C GLY A 107 10.79 2.31 -4.42
N ILE A 108 9.69 1.78 -4.92
CA ILE A 108 8.93 0.72 -4.25
C ILE A 108 9.29 -0.56 -4.95
N LYS A 109 9.98 -1.43 -4.22
CA LYS A 109 10.13 -2.82 -4.59
C LYS A 109 8.99 -3.61 -3.98
N THR A 110 8.22 -4.28 -4.82
CA THR A 110 7.21 -5.25 -4.42
C THR A 110 7.65 -6.64 -4.83
N ARG A 111 7.42 -7.63 -3.99
CA ARG A 111 7.67 -9.04 -4.31
C ARG A 111 6.56 -9.89 -3.75
N LEU A 112 6.00 -10.79 -4.57
CA LEU A 112 5.08 -11.82 -4.10
C LEU A 112 5.76 -13.18 -4.27
N THR A 113 5.79 -13.95 -3.19
CA THR A 113 6.34 -15.31 -3.17
C THR A 113 5.26 -16.27 -2.66
N LEU A 114 5.14 -17.44 -3.28
CA LEU A 114 4.21 -18.49 -2.94
C LEU A 114 4.96 -19.72 -2.42
N THR A 115 4.40 -20.34 -1.38
CA THR A 115 4.79 -21.68 -0.96
C THR A 115 4.21 -22.73 -1.91
N ASP A 116 4.57 -23.99 -1.73
CA ASP A 116 4.00 -25.11 -2.51
C ASP A 116 2.46 -25.08 -2.45
N ARG A 117 1.90 -24.88 -1.26
CA ARG A 117 0.44 -24.75 -1.04
C ARG A 117 -0.18 -23.59 -1.83
N GLY A 118 0.48 -22.44 -1.87
CA GLY A 118 0.02 -21.29 -2.66
C GLY A 118 0.12 -21.51 -4.16
N ARG A 119 1.16 -22.22 -4.62
CA ARG A 119 1.29 -22.59 -6.04
C ARG A 119 0.20 -23.58 -6.45
N ASP A 120 -0.12 -24.56 -5.61
CA ASP A 120 -1.19 -25.53 -5.89
C ASP A 120 -2.55 -24.83 -6.01
N LEU A 121 -2.82 -23.84 -5.14
CA LEU A 121 -4.05 -23.04 -5.23
C LEU A 121 -4.24 -22.43 -6.64
N ILE A 122 -3.17 -21.91 -7.22
CA ILE A 122 -3.17 -21.23 -8.52
C ILE A 122 -3.15 -22.24 -9.67
N LYS A 123 -2.30 -23.26 -9.60
CA LYS A 123 -2.14 -24.27 -10.66
C LYS A 123 -3.36 -25.18 -10.82
N ASP A 124 -4.04 -25.48 -9.72
CA ASP A 124 -5.25 -26.31 -9.72
C ASP A 124 -6.53 -25.52 -10.04
N ALA A 125 -6.40 -24.24 -10.41
CA ALA A 125 -7.53 -23.41 -10.82
C ALA A 125 -7.84 -23.65 -12.31
N GLU A 126 -9.13 -23.61 -12.67
CA GLU A 126 -9.55 -23.61 -14.07
C GLU A 126 -8.95 -22.41 -14.84
N ASN A 127 -8.76 -21.29 -14.15
CA ASN A 127 -8.07 -20.11 -14.64
C ASN A 127 -7.00 -19.65 -13.63
N PRO A 128 -5.72 -20.02 -13.83
CA PRO A 128 -4.62 -19.63 -12.96
C PRO A 128 -4.41 -18.12 -12.85
N GLU A 129 -4.67 -17.36 -13.91
CA GLU A 129 -4.52 -15.89 -13.89
C GLU A 129 -5.58 -15.25 -13.00
N ALA A 130 -6.82 -15.72 -13.07
CA ALA A 130 -7.89 -15.24 -12.20
C ALA A 130 -7.61 -15.60 -10.73
N ALA A 131 -7.18 -16.84 -10.45
CA ALA A 131 -6.82 -17.25 -9.09
C ALA A 131 -5.64 -16.44 -8.52
N PHE A 132 -4.66 -16.11 -9.36
CA PHE A 132 -3.58 -15.21 -8.99
C PHE A 132 -4.09 -13.80 -8.67
N ASP A 133 -4.95 -13.22 -9.50
CA ASP A 133 -5.49 -11.87 -9.30
C ASP A 133 -6.34 -11.79 -8.02
N GLU A 134 -7.16 -12.80 -7.75
CA GLU A 134 -7.96 -12.92 -6.53
C GLU A 134 -7.10 -13.04 -5.26
N LEU A 135 -5.86 -13.53 -5.36
CA LEU A 135 -4.92 -13.56 -4.24
C LEU A 135 -4.12 -12.25 -4.14
N CYS A 136 -3.56 -11.80 -5.26
CA CYS A 136 -2.63 -10.69 -5.32
C CYS A 136 -3.31 -9.36 -5.02
N ARG A 137 -4.47 -9.08 -5.62
CA ARG A 137 -5.11 -7.76 -5.48
C ARG A 137 -5.56 -7.49 -4.06
N PRO A 138 -6.26 -8.42 -3.38
CA PRO A 138 -6.62 -8.22 -1.97
C PRO A 138 -5.40 -8.10 -1.08
N ALA A 139 -4.30 -8.82 -1.34
CA ALA A 139 -3.07 -8.71 -0.55
C ALA A 139 -2.50 -7.27 -0.56
N PHE A 140 -2.43 -6.63 -1.73
CA PHE A 140 -2.00 -5.22 -1.82
C PHE A 140 -2.99 -4.26 -1.15
N ILE A 141 -4.30 -4.49 -1.33
CA ILE A 141 -5.33 -3.68 -0.67
C ILE A 141 -5.18 -3.78 0.85
N GLN A 142 -5.05 -4.99 1.40
CA GLN A 142 -4.85 -5.23 2.83
C GLN A 142 -3.58 -4.58 3.34
N PHE A 143 -2.46 -4.76 2.62
CA PHE A 143 -1.19 -4.15 2.97
C PHE A 143 -1.34 -2.63 3.12
N GLY A 144 -2.04 -2.00 2.18
CA GLY A 144 -2.28 -0.55 2.18
C GLY A 144 -3.40 -0.08 3.11
N THR A 145 -3.98 -0.90 4.00
CA THR A 145 -5.06 -0.46 4.91
C THR A 145 -4.53 -0.03 6.29
N LYS A 146 -5.27 0.85 6.97
CA LYS A 146 -5.01 1.19 8.39
C LYS A 146 -5.28 -0.02 9.28
N GLY A 147 -4.55 -0.14 10.38
CA GLY A 147 -4.74 -1.19 11.37
C GLY A 147 -3.95 -2.46 11.06
N LYS A 148 -4.61 -3.46 10.45
CA LYS A 148 -3.98 -4.77 10.15
C LYS A 148 -2.99 -4.72 8.97
N GLY A 149 -3.04 -3.67 8.15
CA GLY A 149 -2.07 -3.43 7.08
C GLY A 149 -0.81 -2.73 7.58
N CYS A 150 0.15 -2.52 6.67
CA CYS A 150 1.38 -1.77 6.92
C CYS A 150 1.23 -0.32 6.49
N THR A 151 0.46 0.43 7.27
CA THR A 151 0.35 1.86 7.11
C THR A 151 0.54 2.61 8.42
N GLN A 152 0.95 3.87 8.32
CA GLN A 152 1.13 4.76 9.45
C GLN A 152 0.59 6.14 9.13
N GLU A 153 -0.12 6.74 10.09
CA GLU A 153 -0.50 8.14 10.02
C GLU A 153 0.72 9.01 10.31
N LEU A 154 0.98 9.98 9.43
CA LEU A 154 2.02 10.97 9.57
C LEU A 154 1.37 12.33 9.77
N ASP A 155 1.64 12.91 10.94
CA ASP A 155 1.36 14.30 11.22
C ASP A 155 2.51 15.14 10.69
N TYR A 156 2.23 16.10 9.80
CA TYR A 156 3.21 17.09 9.39
C TYR A 156 2.66 18.50 9.61
N SER A 157 3.43 19.29 10.36
CA SER A 157 3.12 20.69 10.61
C SER A 157 3.85 21.55 9.60
N LYS A 158 3.11 22.46 8.97
CA LYS A 158 3.70 23.51 8.13
C LYS A 158 3.92 24.75 8.99
N SER A 159 5.04 25.45 8.81
CA SER A 159 5.38 26.55 9.72
C SER A 159 4.30 27.66 9.67
N GLN A 160 3.88 28.16 10.83
CA GLN A 160 2.87 29.23 10.90
C GLN A 160 3.34 30.55 10.24
N ARG A 161 4.66 30.75 10.11
CA ARG A 161 5.23 31.92 9.40
C ARG A 161 4.93 31.94 7.90
N GLU A 162 4.52 30.82 7.33
CA GLU A 162 4.27 30.64 5.89
C GLU A 162 2.78 30.44 5.59
N ASN A 163 1.88 30.93 6.47
CA ASN A 163 0.43 30.67 6.43
C ASN A 163 0.10 29.16 6.38
N GLY A 164 0.94 28.33 7.01
CA GLY A 164 0.79 26.89 7.07
C GLY A 164 -0.15 26.41 8.18
N GLY A 165 -0.82 25.29 7.96
CA GLY A 165 -1.60 24.55 8.96
C GLY A 165 -1.03 23.15 9.21
N ASP A 166 -1.63 22.43 10.16
CA ASP A 166 -1.34 21.02 10.42
C ASP A 166 -2.11 20.13 9.45
N PHE A 167 -1.44 19.15 8.86
CA PHE A 167 -2.02 18.20 7.92
C PHE A 167 -1.63 16.78 8.32
N THR A 168 -2.53 15.83 8.07
CA THR A 168 -2.29 14.41 8.32
C THR A 168 -2.40 13.64 7.00
N THR A 169 -1.47 12.70 6.78
CA THR A 169 -1.53 11.75 5.66
C THR A 169 -1.26 10.34 6.16
N THR A 170 -1.58 9.33 5.36
CA THR A 170 -1.34 7.93 5.70
C THR A 170 -0.40 7.31 4.68
N VAL A 171 0.74 6.83 5.16
CA VAL A 171 1.81 6.28 4.32
C VAL A 171 1.86 4.78 4.39
N VAL A 172 2.39 4.17 3.34
CA VAL A 172 2.70 2.74 3.28
C VAL A 172 4.12 2.51 3.82
N ASN A 173 4.24 1.64 4.81
CA ASN A 173 5.51 1.32 5.45
C ASN A 173 6.20 0.15 4.75
N ASN A 174 7.51 0.02 5.00
CA ASN A 174 8.23 -1.21 4.64
C ASN A 174 7.70 -2.36 5.49
N GLY A 175 7.54 -3.54 4.90
CA GLY A 175 7.07 -4.70 5.61
C GLY A 175 6.71 -5.87 4.72
N ASP A 176 6.10 -6.87 5.34
CA ASP A 176 5.53 -8.02 4.68
C ASP A 176 4.11 -8.31 5.15
N LEU A 177 3.32 -8.92 4.27
CA LEU A 177 2.01 -9.48 4.56
C LEU A 177 2.02 -10.95 4.15
N LYS A 178 1.88 -11.83 5.14
CA LYS A 178 1.77 -13.27 4.98
C LYS A 178 0.32 -13.68 4.84
N ILE A 179 0.03 -14.62 3.95
CA ILE A 179 -1.29 -15.17 3.67
C ILE A 179 -1.32 -16.64 4.12
N PHE A 180 -2.39 -17.06 4.78
CA PHE A 180 -2.52 -18.39 5.40
C PHE A 180 -3.78 -19.13 4.97
N ASP A 181 -3.63 -20.43 4.72
CA ASP A 181 -4.71 -21.41 4.70
C ASP A 181 -4.76 -22.11 6.07
N GLY A 182 -5.58 -21.57 6.98
CA GLY A 182 -5.58 -22.00 8.37
C GLY A 182 -4.23 -21.74 9.04
N LYS A 183 -3.43 -22.80 9.28
CA LYS A 183 -2.10 -22.69 9.90
C LYS A 183 -0.96 -22.70 8.90
N GLU A 184 -1.23 -22.99 7.63
CA GLU A 184 -0.22 -23.16 6.60
C GLU A 184 -0.01 -21.84 5.84
N GLU A 185 1.23 -21.37 5.72
CA GLU A 185 1.55 -20.19 4.92
C GLU A 185 1.44 -20.53 3.43
N MET A 186 0.69 -19.71 2.70
CA MET A 186 0.50 -19.85 1.25
C MET A 186 1.40 -18.93 0.45
N GLY A 187 1.69 -17.75 1.00
CA GLY A 187 2.50 -16.77 0.32
C GLY A 187 2.75 -15.53 1.16
N THR A 188 3.68 -14.73 0.69
CA THR A 188 4.10 -13.49 1.34
C THR A 188 4.25 -12.39 0.30
N LEU A 189 3.55 -11.27 0.51
CA LEU A 189 3.76 -10.01 -0.18
C LEU A 189 4.78 -9.18 0.61
N PHE A 190 5.87 -8.79 -0.04
CA PHE A 190 6.86 -7.86 0.48
C PHE A 190 6.67 -6.51 -0.20
N VAL A 191 6.72 -5.43 0.59
CA VAL A 191 6.75 -4.06 0.10
C VAL A 191 7.89 -3.33 0.78
N ILE A 192 8.83 -2.86 -0.01
CA ILE A 192 10.02 -2.18 0.46
C ILE A 192 10.12 -0.86 -0.28
N ASN A 193 9.95 0.23 0.45
CA ASN A 193 10.38 1.54 -0.01
C ASN A 193 11.90 1.61 0.18
N GLU A 194 12.64 1.64 -0.93
CA GLU A 194 14.11 1.68 -0.96
C GLU A 194 14.60 2.90 -1.73
N TRP A 195 15.72 3.45 -1.29
CA TRP A 195 16.44 4.48 -2.04
C TRP A 195 17.54 3.79 -2.85
N PRO A 196 17.42 3.67 -4.18
CA PRO A 196 18.38 2.93 -5.00
C PRO A 196 19.81 3.51 -4.93
N GLY A 197 19.97 4.74 -4.43
CA GLY A 197 21.26 5.41 -4.23
C GLY A 197 21.98 5.13 -2.89
N ILE A 198 21.34 4.46 -1.93
CA ILE A 198 21.99 4.06 -0.66
C ILE A 198 22.22 2.55 -0.68
N LYS A 199 23.19 2.11 -1.48
CA LYS A 199 23.94 0.89 -1.16
C LYS A 199 25.00 1.31 -0.14
N ASN A 200 24.86 0.85 1.09
CA ASN A 200 26.03 0.70 1.96
C ASN A 200 26.76 -0.59 1.55
#